data_AF-A0A957XBA7-F1
#
_entry.id   AF-A0A957XBA7-F1
#
_cell.length_a   1.000
_cell.length_b   1.000
_cell.length_c   1.000
_cell.angle_alpha   90.00
_cell.angle_beta   90.00
_cell.angle_gamma   90.00
#
_symmetry.space_group_name_H-M   'P 1'
#
loop_
_entity.id
_entity.type
_entity.pdbx_description
1 polymer ?
#
loop_
_entity_poly.entity_id
_entity_poly.type
_entity_poly.pdbx_seq_one_letter_code
_entity_poly.pdbx_strand_id
1 'polypeptide(L)'
;REGPGTNYAQVGQLSTGALVTVVGQNPDGSWWNVCCVDGRSGWVINDPRYVRLQGTPSDVPLSSVPPAVATAVPSTPTPPPSPAPAAIGSNCSANADNLFNSLWQRHRTMIGCPTSGRRTIQTIAEEVFQGGHMFWRKDTDEVYVIYDRNKNNNANLFEGQWTTNPTWKWDGSAPEGIGLTPPSGLVEPVRGFGWVWRNFLNRETGPLGWALDREYGFDGVAQVQTFEQGFMFKGSDAKVYLLLYDGRFFAQ
;
A
#
# COMPACT_ATOMS: atom_id res chain seq x y z
N ARG A 1 0.42 -13.94 18.93
CA ARG A 1 1.81 -13.41 18.94
C ARG A 1 2.12 -12.82 20.32
N GLU A 2 3.40 -12.60 20.66
CA GLU A 2 3.80 -11.98 21.94
C GLU A 2 3.41 -10.50 22.04
N GLY A 3 3.27 -9.80 20.91
CA GLY A 3 2.83 -8.41 20.82
C GLY A 3 2.07 -8.11 19.52
N PRO A 4 1.51 -6.89 19.39
CA PRO A 4 0.73 -6.44 18.24
C PRO A 4 1.64 -6.08 17.07
N GLY A 5 1.98 -7.07 16.24
CA GLY A 5 2.81 -6.88 15.06
C GLY A 5 3.48 -8.16 14.57
N THR A 6 3.93 -8.17 13.31
CA THR A 6 4.64 -9.31 12.71
C THR A 6 6.07 -9.47 13.19
N ASN A 7 6.64 -8.42 13.79
CA ASN A 7 7.95 -8.39 14.44
C ASN A 7 7.98 -9.07 15.82
N TYR A 8 6.84 -9.45 16.39
CA TYR A 8 6.77 -10.21 17.64
C TYR A 8 6.70 -11.71 17.38
N ALA A 9 7.33 -12.51 18.26
CA ALA A 9 7.34 -13.96 18.14
C ALA A 9 5.92 -14.56 18.14
N GLN A 10 5.76 -15.67 17.43
CA GLN A 10 4.52 -16.44 17.44
C GLN A 10 4.48 -17.35 18.67
N VAL A 11 3.55 -17.09 19.58
CA VAL A 11 3.33 -17.91 20.79
C VAL A 11 2.43 -19.13 20.56
N GLY A 12 1.74 -19.17 19.42
CA GLY A 12 0.75 -20.19 19.09
C GLY A 12 -0.02 -19.84 17.81
N GLN A 13 -0.89 -20.76 17.39
CA GLN A 13 -1.76 -20.61 16.22
C GLN A 13 -3.17 -21.06 16.57
N LEU A 14 -4.18 -20.38 16.04
CA LEU A 14 -5.58 -20.73 16.18
C LEU A 14 -6.08 -21.47 14.94
N SER A 15 -6.87 -22.51 15.14
CA SER A 15 -7.60 -23.19 14.06
C SER A 15 -8.80 -22.36 13.61
N THR A 16 -9.20 -22.52 12.36
CA THR A 16 -10.43 -21.88 11.84
C THR A 16 -11.64 -22.28 12.68
N GLY A 17 -12.45 -21.28 13.06
CA GLY A 17 -13.64 -21.48 13.90
C GLY A 17 -13.36 -21.53 15.41
N ALA A 18 -12.10 -21.44 15.84
CA ALA A 18 -11.77 -21.32 17.26
C ALA A 18 -12.35 -20.04 17.86
N LEU A 19 -12.97 -20.15 19.03
CA LEU A 19 -13.51 -19.03 19.79
C LEU A 19 -12.50 -18.65 20.89
N VAL A 20 -12.18 -17.35 20.96
CA VAL A 20 -11.28 -16.77 21.97
C VAL A 20 -11.88 -15.48 22.50
N THR A 21 -11.61 -15.17 23.77
CA THR A 21 -12.10 -13.95 24.41
C THR A 21 -11.12 -12.81 24.16
N VAL A 22 -11.60 -11.68 23.66
CA VAL A 22 -10.81 -10.46 23.59
C VAL A 22 -10.73 -9.85 24.99
N VAL A 23 -9.52 -9.67 25.49
CA VAL A 23 -9.23 -9.08 26.81
C VAL A 23 -8.57 -7.71 26.73
N GLY A 24 -8.20 -7.28 25.52
CA GLY A 24 -7.77 -5.90 25.28
C GLY A 24 -7.38 -5.63 23.83
N GLN A 25 -6.95 -4.41 23.57
CA GLN A 25 -6.50 -3.96 22.25
C GLN A 25 -5.27 -3.06 22.34
N ASN A 26 -4.54 -2.93 21.24
CA ASN A 26 -3.46 -1.95 21.15
C ASN A 26 -4.03 -0.53 20.88
N PRO A 27 -3.26 0.54 21.13
CA PRO A 27 -3.77 1.92 21.05
C PRO A 27 -4.40 2.33 19.70
N ASP A 28 -3.95 1.73 18.59
CA ASP A 28 -4.48 2.00 17.25
C ASP A 28 -5.60 1.03 16.80
N GLY A 29 -5.95 0.05 17.64
CA GLY A 29 -7.03 -0.92 17.39
C GLY A 29 -6.74 -1.96 16.29
N SER A 30 -5.52 -2.02 15.75
CA SER A 30 -5.17 -2.98 14.68
C SER A 30 -4.89 -4.41 15.18
N TRP A 31 -4.78 -4.63 16.49
CA TRP A 31 -4.57 -5.95 17.09
C TRP A 31 -5.39 -6.15 18.37
N TRP A 32 -5.97 -7.34 18.50
CA TRP A 32 -6.63 -7.80 19.72
C TRP A 32 -5.67 -8.59 20.59
N ASN A 33 -5.64 -8.29 21.90
CA ASN A 33 -5.11 -9.19 22.92
C ASN A 33 -6.23 -10.17 23.29
N VAL A 34 -5.98 -11.46 23.08
CA VAL A 34 -6.94 -12.53 23.33
C VAL A 34 -6.47 -13.46 24.45
N CYS A 35 -7.42 -13.91 25.26
CA CYS A 35 -7.24 -14.97 26.25
C CYS A 35 -8.28 -16.09 26.01
N CYS A 36 -7.97 -17.35 26.30
CA CYS A 36 -6.64 -17.92 26.50
C CYS A 36 -6.50 -19.11 25.55
N VAL A 37 -5.41 -19.10 24.78
CA VAL A 37 -5.04 -20.20 23.88
C VAL A 37 -4.05 -21.05 24.65
N ASP A 38 -4.44 -22.26 25.05
CA ASP A 38 -3.63 -23.17 25.87
C ASP A 38 -3.08 -22.53 27.16
N GLY A 39 -3.94 -21.76 27.85
CA GLY A 39 -3.58 -21.10 29.11
C GLY A 39 -2.67 -19.87 28.96
N ARG A 40 -2.41 -19.40 27.73
CA ARG A 40 -1.61 -18.21 27.44
C ARG A 40 -2.42 -17.15 26.71
N SER A 41 -2.16 -15.89 27.03
CA SER A 41 -2.65 -14.75 26.24
C SER A 41 -1.76 -14.52 25.03
N GLY A 42 -2.33 -13.90 24.00
CA GLY A 42 -1.58 -13.56 22.80
C GLY A 42 -2.29 -12.54 21.93
N TRP A 43 -1.54 -11.95 21.01
CA TRP A 43 -2.04 -10.94 20.10
C TRP A 43 -2.42 -11.52 18.74
N VAL A 44 -3.59 -11.16 18.24
CA VAL A 44 -4.12 -11.51 16.90
C VAL A 44 -4.46 -10.25 16.13
N ILE A 45 -4.28 -10.28 14.81
CA ILE A 45 -4.57 -9.12 13.96
C ILE A 45 -6.08 -8.87 13.94
N ASN A 46 -6.50 -7.61 14.10
CA ASN A 46 -7.88 -7.19 13.95
C ASN A 46 -8.21 -7.04 12.45
N ASP A 47 -8.34 -8.18 11.77
CA ASP A 47 -8.64 -8.25 10.35
C ASP A 47 -9.78 -9.26 10.11
N PRO A 48 -10.88 -8.85 9.45
CA PRO A 48 -12.06 -9.69 9.22
C PRO A 48 -11.77 -10.95 8.39
N ARG A 49 -10.62 -11.03 7.70
CA ARG A 49 -10.17 -12.25 7.01
C ARG A 49 -9.76 -13.37 7.95
N TYR A 50 -9.33 -13.03 9.17
CA TYR A 50 -8.77 -13.99 10.12
C TYR A 50 -9.59 -14.08 11.41
N VAL A 51 -10.21 -12.99 11.85
CA VAL A 51 -10.98 -12.94 13.09
C VAL A 51 -12.29 -12.21 12.89
N ARG A 52 -13.33 -12.65 13.60
CA ARG A 52 -14.63 -11.95 13.65
C ARG A 52 -14.93 -11.64 15.11
N LEU A 53 -14.98 -10.36 15.45
CA LEU A 53 -15.40 -9.93 16.78
C LEU A 53 -16.90 -10.22 16.97
N GLN A 54 -17.26 -10.80 18.11
CA GLN A 54 -18.63 -10.93 18.55
C GLN A 54 -18.84 -10.00 19.74
N GLY A 55 -19.41 -8.81 19.49
CA GLY A 55 -19.61 -7.76 20.50
C GLY A 55 -19.24 -6.37 19.98
N THR A 56 -19.22 -5.40 20.89
CA THR A 56 -18.90 -3.99 20.64
C THR A 56 -17.41 -3.71 20.89
N PRO A 57 -16.63 -3.26 19.88
CA PRO A 57 -15.20 -2.93 20.04
C PRO A 57 -14.91 -1.86 21.09
N SER A 58 -15.86 -0.95 21.32
CA SER A 58 -15.73 0.21 22.21
C SER A 58 -15.57 -0.16 23.69
N ASP A 59 -15.92 -1.38 24.07
CA ASP A 59 -15.84 -1.86 25.45
C ASP A 59 -14.53 -2.62 25.74
N VAL A 60 -13.66 -2.77 24.74
CA VAL A 60 -12.39 -3.48 24.88
C VAL A 60 -11.32 -2.54 25.46
N PRO A 61 -10.76 -2.84 26.65
CA PRO A 61 -9.77 -1.98 27.28
C PRO A 61 -8.44 -1.95 26.51
N LEU A 62 -7.71 -0.84 26.61
CA LEU A 62 -6.34 -0.77 26.10
C LEU A 62 -5.43 -1.70 26.91
N SER A 63 -4.74 -2.61 26.22
CA SER A 63 -3.69 -3.45 26.80
C SER A 63 -2.34 -2.79 26.66
N SER A 64 -1.52 -2.87 27.72
CA SER A 64 -0.12 -2.47 27.65
C SER A 64 0.59 -3.31 26.59
N VAL A 65 1.13 -2.65 25.58
CA VAL A 65 1.92 -3.30 24.53
C VAL A 65 3.31 -3.60 25.11
N PRO A 66 3.75 -4.86 25.14
CA PRO A 66 5.11 -5.17 25.53
C PRO A 66 6.07 -4.40 24.61
N PRO A 67 7.16 -3.81 25.12
CA PRO A 67 8.21 -3.30 24.25
C PRO A 67 8.60 -4.43 23.31
N ALA A 68 8.70 -4.15 22.01
CA ALA A 68 9.24 -5.13 21.08
C ALA A 68 10.63 -5.52 21.58
N VAL A 69 10.74 -6.69 22.20
CA VAL A 69 12.04 -7.29 22.46
C VAL A 69 12.58 -7.52 21.07
N ALA A 70 13.70 -6.86 20.74
CA ALA A 70 14.44 -7.19 19.55
C ALA A 70 14.81 -8.67 19.69
N THR A 71 14.01 -9.56 19.11
CA THR A 71 14.38 -10.95 18.97
C THR A 71 15.71 -10.91 18.27
N ALA A 72 16.76 -11.33 18.98
CA ALA A 72 18.07 -11.55 18.40
C ALA A 72 17.81 -12.37 17.13
N VAL A 73 18.07 -11.74 15.99
CA VAL A 73 17.99 -12.39 14.69
C VAL A 73 18.82 -13.67 14.85
N PRO A 74 18.25 -14.88 14.64
CA PRO A 74 19.07 -16.07 14.54
C PRO A 74 20.15 -15.74 13.52
N SER A 75 21.41 -15.75 13.92
CA SER A 75 22.53 -15.50 13.02
C SER A 75 22.46 -16.55 11.93
N THR A 76 21.84 -16.18 10.82
CA THR A 76 21.88 -16.95 9.58
C THR A 76 23.36 -17.20 9.32
N PRO A 77 23.80 -18.45 9.12
CA PRO A 77 25.19 -18.69 8.73
C PRO A 77 25.49 -17.77 7.55
N THR A 78 26.58 -17.02 7.65
CA THR A 78 27.02 -16.08 6.63
C THR A 78 26.85 -16.78 5.29
N PRO A 79 25.95 -16.32 4.40
CA PRO A 79 25.84 -16.92 3.09
C PRO A 79 27.23 -16.85 2.47
N PRO A 80 27.70 -17.90 1.77
CA PRO A 80 28.90 -17.80 0.95
C PRO A 80 28.81 -16.49 0.15
N PRO A 81 29.92 -15.75 -0.04
CA PRO A 81 29.90 -14.41 -0.61
C PRO A 81 28.92 -14.38 -1.77
N SER A 82 27.82 -13.63 -1.57
CA SER A 82 26.81 -13.46 -2.61
C SER A 82 27.58 -13.03 -3.86
N PRO A 83 27.40 -13.68 -5.02
CA PRO A 83 27.91 -13.11 -6.24
C PRO A 83 27.44 -11.65 -6.27
N ALA A 84 28.35 -10.74 -6.62
CA ALA A 84 28.05 -9.33 -6.76
C ALA A 84 26.72 -9.20 -7.53
N PRO A 85 25.82 -8.27 -7.16
CA PRO A 85 24.51 -8.14 -7.80
C PRO A 85 24.69 -8.20 -9.31
N ALA A 86 24.15 -9.25 -9.94
CA ALA A 86 24.20 -9.36 -11.38
C ALA A 86 23.56 -8.07 -11.93
N ALA A 87 24.28 -7.35 -12.79
CA ALA A 87 23.79 -6.10 -13.35
C ALA A 87 22.44 -6.34 -14.03
N ILE A 88 21.36 -5.94 -13.35
CA ILE A 88 19.99 -6.06 -13.85
C ILE A 88 19.90 -5.23 -15.14
N GLY A 89 19.32 -5.80 -16.20
CA GLY A 89 19.09 -5.08 -17.45
C GLY A 89 20.26 -5.01 -18.45
N SER A 90 21.41 -5.65 -18.18
CA SER A 90 22.59 -5.55 -19.04
C SER A 90 22.44 -6.18 -20.44
N ASN A 91 21.57 -7.18 -20.62
CA ASN A 91 21.36 -7.88 -21.91
C ASN A 91 19.86 -8.13 -22.22
N CYS A 92 19.03 -7.08 -22.21
CA CYS A 92 17.62 -7.23 -22.57
C CYS A 92 17.47 -7.66 -24.04
N SER A 93 16.63 -8.67 -24.27
CA SER A 93 16.29 -9.17 -25.61
C SER A 93 15.46 -8.18 -26.44
N ALA A 94 14.81 -7.22 -25.76
CA ALA A 94 14.01 -6.18 -26.38
C ALA A 94 14.14 -4.85 -25.61
N ASN A 95 13.83 -3.76 -26.31
CA ASN A 95 13.65 -2.45 -25.70
C ASN A 95 12.24 -2.31 -25.12
N ALA A 96 12.06 -1.35 -24.20
CA ALA A 96 10.72 -0.93 -23.79
C ALA A 96 9.96 -0.32 -24.98
N ASP A 97 8.63 -0.31 -24.89
CA ASP A 97 7.78 0.36 -25.88
C ASP A 97 8.15 1.84 -25.99
N ASN A 98 7.97 2.44 -27.18
CA ASN A 98 8.34 3.83 -27.44
C ASN A 98 7.76 4.83 -26.42
N LEU A 99 6.59 4.55 -25.85
CA LEU A 99 5.99 5.36 -24.79
C LEU A 99 6.85 5.40 -23.51
N PHE A 100 7.54 4.30 -23.21
CA PHE A 100 8.27 4.06 -21.97
C PHE A 100 9.79 4.12 -22.13
N ASN A 101 10.28 4.05 -23.37
CA ASN A 101 11.69 3.82 -23.68
C ASN A 101 12.64 4.87 -23.11
N SER A 102 12.29 6.15 -23.11
CA SER A 102 13.18 7.19 -22.57
C SER A 102 13.35 7.12 -21.06
N LEU A 103 12.27 6.85 -20.32
CA LEU A 103 12.34 6.65 -18.86
C LEU A 103 13.06 5.35 -18.54
N TRP A 104 12.81 4.30 -19.33
CA TRP A 104 13.45 3.00 -19.15
C TRP A 104 14.96 3.09 -19.37
N GLN A 105 15.44 3.77 -20.42
CA GLN A 105 16.87 3.94 -20.66
C GLN A 105 17.59 4.62 -19.48
N ARG A 106 16.97 5.62 -18.86
CA ARG A 106 17.54 6.33 -17.69
C ARG A 106 17.60 5.47 -16.43
N HIS A 107 16.65 4.56 -16.25
CA HIS A 107 16.51 3.76 -15.03
C HIS A 107 16.71 2.25 -15.27
N ARG A 108 17.34 1.88 -16.39
CA ARG A 108 17.44 0.49 -16.87
C ARG A 108 18.12 -0.44 -15.87
N THR A 109 19.14 0.04 -15.17
CA THR A 109 19.88 -0.72 -14.15
C THR A 109 19.05 -0.97 -12.89
N MET A 110 17.95 -0.24 -12.69
CA MET A 110 17.05 -0.40 -11.55
C MET A 110 15.81 -1.21 -11.92
N ILE A 111 15.11 -0.85 -13.01
CA ILE A 111 13.86 -1.52 -13.39
C ILE A 111 14.07 -2.85 -14.15
N GLY A 112 15.24 -3.02 -14.77
CA GLY A 112 15.59 -4.21 -15.53
C GLY A 112 14.92 -4.30 -16.90
N CYS A 113 14.85 -5.51 -17.43
CA CYS A 113 14.35 -5.76 -18.77
C CYS A 113 12.81 -5.75 -18.84
N PRO A 114 12.23 -5.34 -19.98
CA PRO A 114 10.79 -5.51 -20.20
C PRO A 114 10.41 -7.00 -20.17
N THR A 115 9.38 -7.33 -19.40
CA THR A 115 8.83 -8.70 -19.28
C THR A 115 7.53 -8.87 -20.06
N SER A 116 6.92 -7.78 -20.50
CA SER A 116 5.79 -7.78 -21.43
C SER A 116 5.90 -6.64 -22.45
N GLY A 117 5.10 -6.71 -23.51
CA GLY A 117 4.82 -5.55 -24.37
C GLY A 117 3.90 -4.55 -23.68
N ARG A 118 3.70 -3.38 -24.30
CA ARG A 118 2.70 -2.41 -23.83
C ARG A 118 1.29 -3.02 -23.88
N ARG A 119 0.57 -2.89 -22.78
CA ARG A 119 -0.82 -3.33 -22.60
C ARG A 119 -1.73 -2.13 -22.34
N THR A 120 -2.96 -2.25 -22.79
CA THR A 120 -4.06 -1.33 -22.52
C THR A 120 -4.91 -1.88 -21.38
N ILE A 121 -5.18 -1.08 -20.36
CA ILE A 121 -6.11 -1.40 -19.26
C ILE A 121 -7.35 -0.54 -19.46
N GLN A 122 -8.51 -1.17 -19.64
CA GLN A 122 -9.76 -0.48 -20.02
C GLN A 122 -10.55 0.10 -18.85
N THR A 123 -10.18 -0.23 -17.62
CA THR A 123 -10.88 0.23 -16.43
C THR A 123 -9.85 0.63 -15.38
N ILE A 124 -9.71 1.93 -15.21
CA ILE A 124 -8.84 2.57 -14.24
C ILE A 124 -9.61 3.64 -13.47
N ALA A 125 -9.12 4.01 -12.30
CA ALA A 125 -9.55 5.21 -11.60
C ALA A 125 -8.30 5.98 -11.15
N GLU A 126 -8.39 7.30 -11.13
CA GLU A 126 -7.33 8.16 -10.64
C GLU A 126 -7.96 9.31 -9.87
N GLU A 127 -7.43 9.63 -8.69
CA GLU A 127 -7.83 10.79 -7.92
C GLU A 127 -6.59 11.53 -7.44
N VAL A 128 -6.60 12.85 -7.63
CA VAL A 128 -5.47 13.72 -7.34
C VAL A 128 -5.61 14.30 -5.93
N PHE A 129 -4.51 14.30 -5.19
CA PHE A 129 -4.41 14.77 -3.82
C PHE A 129 -3.34 15.86 -3.68
N GLN A 130 -3.33 16.57 -2.55
CA GLN A 130 -2.33 17.60 -2.28
C GLN A 130 -0.89 17.06 -2.35
N GLY A 131 -0.67 15.84 -1.86
CA GLY A 131 0.63 15.19 -1.76
C GLY A 131 0.93 14.15 -2.84
N GLY A 132 0.07 14.05 -3.86
CA GLY A 132 0.29 13.14 -4.97
C GLY A 132 -1.01 12.68 -5.62
N HIS A 133 -1.12 11.39 -5.93
CA HIS A 133 -2.36 10.82 -6.46
C HIS A 133 -2.53 9.35 -6.07
N MET A 134 -3.76 8.87 -6.17
CA MET A 134 -4.06 7.43 -6.16
C MET A 134 -4.42 6.97 -7.56
N PHE A 135 -3.96 5.78 -7.93
CA PHE A 135 -4.25 5.11 -9.19
C PHE A 135 -4.74 3.70 -8.90
N TRP A 136 -5.94 3.35 -9.38
CA TRP A 136 -6.47 1.99 -9.31
C TRP A 136 -6.60 1.40 -10.70
N ARG A 137 -6.31 0.11 -10.83
CA ARG A 137 -6.43 -0.63 -12.09
C ARG A 137 -7.23 -1.92 -11.90
N LYS A 138 -8.14 -2.19 -12.84
CA LYS A 138 -9.05 -3.33 -12.76
C LYS A 138 -8.39 -4.70 -12.91
N ASP A 139 -7.31 -4.81 -13.68
CA ASP A 139 -6.69 -6.10 -14.00
C ASP A 139 -5.91 -6.70 -12.83
N THR A 140 -5.37 -5.87 -11.92
CA THR A 140 -4.77 -6.33 -10.66
C THR A 140 -5.68 -6.12 -9.45
N ASP A 141 -6.73 -5.29 -9.59
CA ASP A 141 -7.62 -4.88 -8.49
C ASP A 141 -6.85 -4.15 -7.37
N GLU A 142 -5.78 -3.43 -7.70
CA GLU A 142 -4.89 -2.74 -6.75
C GLU A 142 -4.94 -1.22 -6.89
N VAL A 143 -4.89 -0.52 -5.75
CA VAL A 143 -4.64 0.92 -5.61
C VAL A 143 -3.16 1.13 -5.35
N TYR A 144 -2.58 2.06 -6.09
CA TYR A 144 -1.25 2.59 -5.91
C TYR A 144 -1.38 4.02 -5.40
N VAL A 145 -0.67 4.36 -4.33
CA VAL A 145 -0.56 5.71 -3.79
C VAL A 145 0.81 6.21 -4.17
N ILE A 146 0.87 7.26 -4.98
CA ILE A 146 2.12 7.79 -5.51
C ILE A 146 2.29 9.20 -4.95
N TYR A 147 3.39 9.43 -4.22
CA TYR A 147 3.66 10.71 -3.57
C TYR A 147 4.43 11.65 -4.51
N ASP A 148 3.82 12.02 -5.64
CA ASP A 148 4.42 12.85 -6.69
C ASP A 148 4.22 14.35 -6.50
N ARG A 149 3.75 14.79 -5.33
CA ARG A 149 3.60 16.20 -5.00
C ARG A 149 3.96 16.50 -3.55
N ASN A 150 4.54 17.66 -3.31
CA ASN A 150 4.69 18.17 -1.96
C ASN A 150 3.41 18.88 -1.53
N LYS A 151 2.70 18.30 -0.56
CA LYS A 151 1.45 18.81 0.01
C LYS A 151 1.50 20.25 0.53
N ASN A 152 2.68 20.71 0.98
CA ASN A 152 2.80 22.01 1.65
C ASN A 152 3.03 23.18 0.68
N ASN A 153 3.54 22.90 -0.53
CA ASN A 153 3.86 23.95 -1.51
C ASN A 153 3.43 23.60 -2.95
N ASN A 154 2.68 22.51 -3.13
CA ASN A 154 2.18 22.01 -4.40
C ASN A 154 3.26 21.72 -5.46
N ALA A 155 4.53 21.60 -5.08
CA ALA A 155 5.60 21.29 -6.03
C ALA A 155 5.47 19.85 -6.53
N ASN A 156 5.47 19.66 -7.85
CA ASN A 156 5.53 18.32 -8.45
C ASN A 156 6.91 17.68 -8.19
N LEU A 157 6.92 16.38 -7.93
CA LEU A 157 8.08 15.56 -7.70
C LEU A 157 8.20 14.54 -8.84
N PHE A 158 9.39 14.44 -9.43
CA PHE A 158 9.68 13.48 -10.51
C PHE A 158 10.34 12.20 -10.00
N GLU A 159 10.59 12.11 -8.70
CA GLU A 159 11.07 10.93 -8.02
C GLU A 159 10.58 10.96 -6.56
N GLY A 160 10.42 9.79 -5.96
CA GLY A 160 9.96 9.70 -4.58
C GLY A 160 9.51 8.30 -4.21
N GLN A 161 8.49 8.21 -3.36
CA GLN A 161 7.96 6.94 -2.86
C GLN A 161 6.56 6.67 -3.39
N TRP A 162 6.23 5.40 -3.54
CA TRP A 162 4.88 4.91 -3.76
C TRP A 162 4.58 3.76 -2.79
N THR A 163 3.31 3.50 -2.56
CA THR A 163 2.87 2.35 -1.77
C THR A 163 1.60 1.73 -2.35
N THR A 164 1.37 0.47 -2.04
CA THR A 164 0.12 -0.23 -2.31
C THR A 164 -0.23 -1.09 -1.11
N ASN A 165 -1.49 -1.48 -0.97
CA ASN A 165 -1.91 -2.40 0.07
C ASN A 165 -2.75 -3.55 -0.53
N PRO A 166 -2.15 -4.63 -1.08
CA PRO A 166 -2.87 -5.65 -1.85
C PRO A 166 -3.95 -6.41 -1.04
N THR A 167 -4.05 -6.17 0.26
CA THR A 167 -5.09 -6.73 1.13
C THR A 167 -6.35 -5.88 1.25
N TRP A 168 -6.34 -4.64 0.74
CA TRP A 168 -7.47 -3.74 0.80
C TRP A 168 -8.52 -4.13 -0.25
N LYS A 169 -9.78 -4.26 0.17
CA LYS A 169 -10.95 -4.31 -0.72
C LYS A 169 -12.02 -3.42 -0.14
N TRP A 170 -12.46 -2.43 -0.91
CA TRP A 170 -13.59 -1.61 -0.52
C TRP A 170 -14.85 -2.49 -0.46
N ASP A 171 -15.52 -2.45 0.69
CA ASP A 171 -16.72 -3.24 1.00
C ASP A 171 -18.03 -2.54 0.60
N GLY A 172 -17.94 -1.37 -0.05
CA GLY A 172 -19.10 -0.53 -0.36
C GLY A 172 -19.46 0.47 0.74
N SER A 173 -18.73 0.51 1.87
CA SER A 173 -19.00 1.42 2.97
C SER A 173 -18.72 2.89 2.61
N ALA A 174 -19.55 3.79 3.15
CA ALA A 174 -19.39 5.25 3.02
C ALA A 174 -19.13 5.73 1.58
N PRO A 175 -20.01 5.42 0.61
CA PRO A 175 -19.78 5.71 -0.80
C PRO A 175 -19.72 7.21 -1.11
N GLU A 176 -20.37 8.04 -0.30
CA GLU A 176 -20.35 9.52 -0.41
C GLU A 176 -19.41 10.16 0.65
N GLY A 177 -18.49 9.38 1.23
CA GLY A 177 -17.67 9.82 2.35
C GLY A 177 -18.39 9.72 3.70
N ILE A 178 -17.84 10.38 4.72
CA ILE A 178 -18.38 10.43 6.08
C ILE A 178 -18.80 11.85 6.51
N GLY A 179 -18.81 12.80 5.58
CA GLY A 179 -19.27 14.17 5.83
C GLY A 179 -18.24 15.04 6.54
N LEU A 180 -16.96 14.89 6.19
CA LEU A 180 -15.93 15.82 6.66
C LEU A 180 -16.03 17.16 5.92
N THR A 181 -15.64 18.24 6.58
CA THR A 181 -15.60 19.58 5.98
C THR A 181 -14.17 19.86 5.48
N PRO A 182 -13.88 19.71 4.18
CA PRO A 182 -12.57 20.03 3.64
C PRO A 182 -12.30 21.55 3.68
N PRO A 183 -11.03 21.98 3.77
CA PRO A 183 -10.67 23.38 3.55
C PRO A 183 -11.07 23.88 2.16
N SER A 184 -11.14 25.20 1.99
CA SER A 184 -11.52 25.83 0.72
C SER A 184 -10.68 25.30 -0.45
N GLY A 185 -11.35 24.85 -1.52
CA GLY A 185 -10.71 24.33 -2.72
C GLY A 185 -10.22 22.88 -2.64
N LEU A 186 -10.58 22.16 -1.58
CA LEU A 186 -10.27 20.73 -1.40
C LEU A 186 -11.57 19.93 -1.26
N VAL A 187 -11.50 18.62 -1.47
CA VAL A 187 -12.66 17.72 -1.37
C VAL A 187 -12.38 16.54 -0.43
N GLU A 188 -13.43 16.05 0.22
CA GLU A 188 -13.37 14.76 0.90
C GLU A 188 -13.32 13.65 -0.16
N PRO A 189 -12.27 12.81 -0.17
CA PRO A 189 -12.22 11.66 -1.08
C PRO A 189 -13.30 10.64 -0.68
N VAL A 190 -13.96 10.07 -1.69
CA VAL A 190 -15.12 9.20 -1.51
C VAL A 190 -14.81 7.77 -1.98
N ARG A 191 -15.76 6.84 -1.81
CA ARG A 191 -15.66 5.45 -2.28
C ARG A 191 -14.34 4.76 -1.87
N GLY A 192 -13.71 4.03 -2.80
CA GLY A 192 -12.52 3.23 -2.55
C GLY A 192 -11.31 4.06 -2.15
N PHE A 193 -10.99 5.13 -2.89
CA PHE A 193 -9.88 6.02 -2.54
C PHE A 193 -10.12 6.72 -1.20
N GLY A 194 -11.34 7.19 -0.94
CA GLY A 194 -11.73 7.74 0.36
C GLY A 194 -11.57 6.74 1.50
N TRP A 195 -11.93 5.48 1.27
CA TRP A 195 -11.75 4.43 2.27
C TRP A 195 -10.25 4.15 2.53
N VAL A 196 -9.42 4.06 1.49
CA VAL A 196 -7.96 3.91 1.65
C VAL A 196 -7.37 5.10 2.41
N TRP A 197 -7.74 6.31 2.02
CA TRP A 197 -7.32 7.57 2.64
C TRP A 197 -7.66 7.63 4.12
N ARG A 198 -8.88 7.22 4.50
CA ARG A 198 -9.36 7.23 5.89
C ARG A 198 -8.71 6.18 6.77
N ASN A 199 -8.47 4.98 6.25
CA ASN A 199 -8.11 3.83 7.07
C ASN A 199 -6.61 3.52 7.09
N PHE A 200 -5.83 4.00 6.10
CA PHE A 200 -4.41 3.63 5.96
C PHE A 200 -3.46 4.80 5.80
N LEU A 201 -3.93 5.99 5.42
CA LEU A 201 -3.05 7.09 5.02
C LEU A 201 -3.07 8.28 5.97
N ASN A 202 -3.59 8.12 7.19
CA ASN A 202 -3.68 9.18 8.20
C ASN A 202 -4.46 10.43 7.74
N ARG A 203 -5.37 10.26 6.78
CA ARG A 203 -6.30 11.30 6.30
C ARG A 203 -5.59 12.63 5.97
N GLU A 204 -6.15 13.74 6.44
CA GLU A 204 -5.66 15.11 6.24
C GLU A 204 -4.34 15.38 6.93
N THR A 205 -3.92 14.55 7.88
CA THR A 205 -2.63 14.71 8.58
C THR A 205 -1.50 13.98 7.86
N GLY A 206 -1.83 12.97 7.05
CA GLY A 206 -0.87 12.21 6.25
C GLY A 206 -0.20 13.02 5.13
N PRO A 207 0.86 12.45 4.53
CA PRO A 207 1.62 13.10 3.46
C PRO A 207 0.77 13.33 2.21
N LEU A 208 -0.26 12.50 1.95
CA LEU A 208 -1.14 12.65 0.81
C LEU A 208 -2.10 13.86 0.93
N GLY A 209 -2.58 14.15 2.15
CA GLY A 209 -3.52 15.27 2.38
C GLY A 209 -4.90 15.05 1.75
N TRP A 210 -5.66 16.13 1.58
CA TRP A 210 -6.99 16.07 0.96
C TRP A 210 -6.92 15.84 -0.55
N ALA A 211 -8.02 15.37 -1.12
CA ALA A 211 -8.20 15.35 -2.57
C ALA A 211 -8.36 16.79 -3.10
N LEU A 212 -7.82 17.05 -4.29
CA LEU A 212 -7.92 18.34 -4.98
C LEU A 212 -9.19 18.44 -5.82
N ASP A 213 -9.70 17.30 -6.26
CA ASP A 213 -10.85 17.20 -7.14
C ASP A 213 -11.64 15.95 -6.81
N ARG A 214 -12.94 15.93 -7.10
CA ARG A 214 -13.79 14.77 -6.81
C ARG A 214 -13.35 13.61 -7.70
N GLU A 215 -13.22 12.40 -7.15
CA GLU A 215 -12.96 11.17 -7.92
C GLU A 215 -13.78 11.11 -9.22
N TYR A 216 -13.14 11.38 -10.35
CA TYR A 216 -13.70 11.14 -11.66
C TYR A 216 -13.31 9.72 -12.07
N GLY A 217 -14.15 8.75 -11.70
CA GLY A 217 -14.13 7.47 -12.38
C GLY A 217 -14.54 7.69 -13.84
N PHE A 218 -13.65 7.41 -14.78
CA PHE A 218 -14.02 7.30 -16.19
C PHE A 218 -13.51 5.98 -16.75
N ASP A 219 -14.23 5.48 -17.75
CA ASP A 219 -13.89 4.42 -18.70
C ASP A 219 -12.62 4.79 -19.51
N GLY A 220 -11.53 5.04 -18.79
CA GLY A 220 -10.25 5.47 -19.32
C GLY A 220 -9.37 4.28 -19.68
N VAL A 221 -8.40 4.55 -20.55
CA VAL A 221 -7.41 3.56 -20.96
C VAL A 221 -6.05 3.94 -20.39
N ALA A 222 -5.52 3.16 -19.44
CA ALA A 222 -4.09 3.27 -19.08
C ALA A 222 -3.25 2.41 -20.03
N GLN A 223 -2.12 2.96 -20.45
CA GLN A 223 -1.06 2.18 -21.09
C GLN A 223 -0.09 1.73 -20.00
N VAL A 224 0.26 0.44 -19.97
CA VAL A 224 1.16 -0.15 -18.98
C VAL A 224 2.16 -1.10 -19.63
N GLN A 225 3.39 -1.14 -19.12
CA GLN A 225 4.37 -2.17 -19.46
C GLN A 225 5.03 -2.70 -18.19
N THR A 226 5.21 -4.02 -18.09
CA THR A 226 5.87 -4.66 -16.94
C THR A 226 7.33 -4.95 -17.24
N PHE A 227 8.13 -4.94 -16.19
CA PHE A 227 9.56 -5.16 -16.21
C PHE A 227 9.95 -6.11 -15.07
N GLU A 228 11.23 -6.49 -14.99
CA GLU A 228 11.73 -7.41 -13.98
C GLU A 228 11.55 -6.89 -12.54
N GLN A 229 11.75 -5.58 -12.34
CA GLN A 229 11.75 -4.96 -11.00
C GLN A 229 10.69 -3.88 -10.83
N GLY A 230 9.69 -3.84 -11.70
CA GLY A 230 8.62 -2.86 -11.60
C GLY A 230 7.71 -2.83 -12.82
N PHE A 231 6.93 -1.77 -12.92
CA PHE A 231 6.13 -1.49 -14.10
C PHE A 231 6.11 0.01 -14.39
N MET A 232 5.78 0.34 -15.63
CA MET A 232 5.52 1.71 -16.03
C MET A 232 4.09 1.88 -16.49
N PHE A 233 3.50 3.05 -16.25
CA PHE A 233 2.20 3.41 -16.77
C PHE A 233 2.16 4.88 -17.18
N LYS A 234 1.23 5.22 -18.08
CA LYS A 234 0.90 6.62 -18.39
C LYS A 234 -0.30 7.04 -17.55
N GLY A 235 -0.11 8.04 -16.68
CA GLY A 235 -1.16 8.61 -15.84
C GLY A 235 -2.11 9.53 -16.61
N SER A 236 -3.21 9.93 -15.97
CA SER A 236 -4.20 10.87 -16.52
C SER A 236 -3.61 12.26 -16.80
N ASP A 237 -2.60 12.65 -16.02
CA ASP A 237 -1.80 13.88 -16.18
C ASP A 237 -0.82 13.83 -17.35
N ALA A 238 -0.91 12.79 -18.19
CA ALA A 238 -0.06 12.48 -19.32
C ALA A 238 1.40 12.16 -19.00
N LYS A 239 1.81 12.16 -17.73
CA LYS A 239 3.14 11.73 -17.31
C LYS A 239 3.29 10.22 -17.44
N VAL A 240 4.53 9.78 -17.62
CA VAL A 240 4.89 8.37 -17.49
C VAL A 240 5.50 8.15 -16.12
N TYR A 241 4.92 7.23 -15.36
CA TYR A 241 5.41 6.80 -14.06
C TYR A 241 6.10 5.44 -14.19
N LEU A 242 7.22 5.30 -13.50
CA LEU A 242 7.97 4.08 -13.24
C LEU A 242 7.79 3.76 -11.76
N LEU A 243 7.15 2.64 -11.42
CA LEU A 243 7.05 2.15 -10.05
C LEU A 243 7.96 0.92 -9.88
N LEU A 244 9.03 1.06 -9.09
CA LEU A 244 9.89 -0.06 -8.70
C LEU A 244 9.27 -0.83 -7.55
N TYR A 245 9.37 -2.16 -7.54
CA TYR A 245 8.83 -3.00 -6.46
C TYR A 245 9.45 -2.72 -5.08
N ASP A 246 10.55 -1.98 -5.01
CA ASP A 246 11.17 -1.51 -3.77
C ASP A 246 10.51 -0.26 -3.16
N GLY A 247 9.44 0.26 -3.78
CA GLY A 247 8.67 1.41 -3.28
C GLY A 247 9.14 2.76 -3.84
N ARG A 248 10.15 2.80 -4.70
CA ARG A 248 10.56 4.05 -5.37
C ARG A 248 9.80 4.29 -6.66
N PHE A 249 9.48 5.56 -6.94
CA PHE A 249 8.96 5.96 -8.24
C PHE A 249 9.88 6.96 -8.96
N PHE A 250 9.78 6.98 -10.28
CA PHE A 250 10.32 8.03 -11.16
C PHE A 250 9.25 8.44 -12.17
N ALA A 251 9.24 9.70 -12.59
CA ALA A 251 8.28 10.21 -13.56
C ALA A 251 8.92 11.13 -14.61
N GLN A 252 8.23 11.30 -15.75
CA GLN A 252 8.57 12.27 -16.79
C GLN A 252 7.34 12.78 -17.54
#